data_AF-A0A9D5FLQ8-F1
#
_entry.id   AF-A0A9D5FLQ8-F1
#
_cell.length_a   1.000
_cell.length_b   1.000
_cell.length_c   1.000
_cell.angle_alpha   90.00
_cell.angle_beta   90.00
_cell.angle_gamma   90.00
#
_symmetry.space_group_name_H-M   'P 1'
#
loop_
_entity.id
_entity.type
_entity.pdbx_description
1 polymer ?
#
loop_
_entity_poly.entity_id
_entity_poly.type
_entity_poly.pdbx_seq_one_letter_code
_entity_poly.pdbx_strand_id
1 'polypeptide(L)'
;MKMIRWVSFLVLLTLIAAGMTQAVSAQSSDSVYVSETGHWIWGDFLRTYNSVSDPLLYFGYPITDDFMDPITNQRVQYFQRARFDLVDTSQGPQIQIAPLGQLLHESGAPLADIPRDGPTCRSFSSGYSVCYAFLQFYDAYEGEARFGNPISEVEVIDGHYVQYFDFARMEWWPDRPTGQRVVLTDLGRIYFDKVVANPELLKSSPPANIAGKLVNPVVRVFALKSLIGSGDQQTVFVIAQDQFLRPLENAQVGVTLHFPNKTKEFYRLTETNEFGISQFAFSTGNLPIRSVVNVEAEINIRGEFASGRTWFRIWW
;
A
#
# COMPACT_ATOMS: atom_id res chain seq x y z
N MET A 1 -63.84 9.23 -29.06
CA MET A 1 -62.76 8.30 -28.66
C MET A 1 -61.46 9.08 -28.49
N LYS A 2 -61.25 9.72 -27.33
CA LYS A 2 -60.10 10.62 -27.04
C LYS A 2 -59.20 10.10 -25.91
N MET A 3 -59.34 8.84 -25.50
CA MET A 3 -58.66 8.28 -24.30
C MET A 3 -57.50 7.31 -24.58
N ILE A 4 -57.03 7.18 -25.82
CA ILE A 4 -55.98 6.17 -26.15
C ILE A 4 -54.61 6.82 -26.42
N ARG A 5 -54.51 8.14 -26.64
CA ARG A 5 -53.22 8.81 -26.95
C ARG A 5 -52.44 9.32 -25.75
N TRP A 6 -53.01 9.28 -24.53
CA TRP A 6 -52.37 9.79 -23.32
C TRP A 6 -51.76 8.70 -22.43
N VAL A 7 -52.06 7.42 -22.69
CA VAL A 7 -51.49 6.29 -21.93
C VAL A 7 -50.13 5.88 -22.51
N SER A 8 -49.91 6.05 -23.82
CA SER A 8 -48.63 5.70 -24.46
C SER A 8 -47.46 6.62 -24.09
N PHE A 9 -47.73 7.84 -23.62
CA PHE A 9 -46.67 8.78 -23.22
C PHE A 9 -46.23 8.57 -21.77
N LEU A 10 -47.10 8.04 -20.90
CA LEU A 10 -46.77 7.75 -19.50
C LEU A 10 -46.03 6.42 -19.33
N VAL A 11 -46.29 5.42 -20.20
CA VAL A 11 -45.55 4.15 -20.18
C VAL A 11 -44.14 4.29 -20.77
N LEU A 12 -43.93 5.23 -21.70
CA LEU A 12 -42.60 5.49 -22.28
C LEU A 12 -41.70 6.33 -21.34
N LEU A 13 -42.28 7.13 -20.43
CA LEU A 13 -41.50 7.90 -19.45
C LEU A 13 -41.07 7.05 -18.23
N THR A 14 -41.82 6.00 -17.89
CA THR A 14 -41.43 5.05 -16.82
C THR A 14 -40.38 4.03 -17.26
N LEU A 15 -40.19 3.83 -18.57
CA LEU A 15 -39.19 2.88 -19.08
C LEU A 15 -37.77 3.47 -19.20
N ILE A 16 -37.60 4.79 -19.04
CA ILE A 16 -36.28 5.45 -19.12
C ILE A 16 -35.63 5.60 -17.73
N ALA A 17 -36.40 5.46 -16.64
CA ALA A 17 -35.87 5.56 -15.27
C ALA A 17 -35.32 4.23 -14.70
N ALA A 18 -35.50 3.10 -15.41
CA ALA A 18 -35.07 1.78 -14.94
C ALA A 18 -33.72 1.31 -15.50
N GLY A 19 -33.08 2.11 -16.36
CA GLY A 19 -31.82 1.75 -17.03
C GLY A 19 -30.74 2.75 -16.71
N MET A 20 -30.19 2.72 -15.49
CA MET A 20 -28.83 3.18 -15.11
C MET A 20 -28.68 3.17 -13.58
N THR A 21 -28.90 2.03 -12.93
CA THR A 21 -28.07 1.71 -11.76
C THR A 21 -26.79 1.12 -12.30
N GLN A 22 -25.94 1.96 -12.90
CA GLN A 22 -24.53 1.61 -12.89
C GLN A 22 -24.16 1.57 -11.42
N ALA A 23 -23.93 0.36 -10.91
CA ALA A 23 -23.14 0.21 -9.71
C ALA A 23 -21.88 1.01 -9.99
N VAL A 24 -21.75 2.17 -9.35
CA VAL A 24 -20.48 2.84 -9.23
C VAL A 24 -19.67 1.85 -8.41
N SER A 25 -18.90 1.00 -9.09
CA SER A 25 -17.76 0.38 -8.45
C SER A 25 -16.90 1.56 -8.04
N ALA A 26 -17.05 1.98 -6.78
CA ALA A 26 -16.00 2.73 -6.13
C ALA A 26 -14.76 1.87 -6.34
N GLN A 27 -13.83 2.32 -7.18
CA GLN A 27 -12.47 1.80 -7.13
C GLN A 27 -12.06 2.02 -5.69
N SER A 28 -12.11 0.96 -4.88
CA SER A 28 -11.42 0.94 -3.60
C SER A 28 -10.00 1.38 -3.94
N SER A 29 -9.58 2.51 -3.39
CA SER A 29 -8.23 2.99 -3.65
C SER A 29 -7.27 1.84 -3.35
N ASP A 30 -6.42 1.48 -4.31
CA ASP A 30 -5.40 0.45 -4.11
C ASP A 30 -4.33 0.89 -3.10
N SER A 31 -4.48 2.07 -2.48
CA SER A 31 -3.63 2.60 -1.43
C SER A 31 -4.42 3.43 -0.41
N VAL A 32 -3.89 3.53 0.81
CA VAL A 32 -4.36 4.39 1.90
C VAL A 32 -3.15 5.03 2.56
N TYR A 33 -3.22 6.33 2.78
CA TYR A 33 -2.27 7.05 3.63
C TYR A 33 -2.82 7.14 5.06
N VAL A 34 -2.01 6.76 6.04
CA VAL A 34 -2.33 6.85 7.46
C VAL A 34 -1.66 8.08 8.03
N SER A 35 -2.45 9.12 8.33
CA SER A 35 -1.96 10.40 8.80
C SER A 35 -1.29 10.36 10.17
N GLU A 36 -1.71 9.41 11.01
CA GLU A 36 -1.29 9.24 12.40
C GLU A 36 0.18 8.82 12.52
N THR A 37 0.66 8.07 11.52
CA THR A 37 2.05 7.59 11.46
C THR A 37 2.79 8.09 10.22
N GLY A 38 2.07 8.62 9.24
CA GLY A 38 2.64 9.15 8.03
C GLY A 38 3.11 8.08 7.05
N HIS A 39 2.50 6.91 7.05
CA HIS A 39 2.85 5.78 6.18
C HIS A 39 1.72 5.38 5.23
N TRP A 40 2.09 4.70 4.17
CA TRP A 40 1.16 4.18 3.16
C TRP A 40 0.97 2.68 3.30
N ILE A 41 -0.24 2.22 3.04
CA ILE A 41 -0.57 0.80 2.86
C ILE A 41 -1.19 0.65 1.47
N TRP A 42 -0.75 -0.29 0.65
CA TRP A 42 -1.28 -0.46 -0.71
C TRP A 42 -1.33 -1.91 -1.19
N GLY A 43 -2.00 -2.14 -2.32
CA GLY A 43 -2.06 -3.43 -3.01
C GLY A 43 -2.53 -4.55 -2.10
N ASP A 44 -1.80 -5.67 -2.11
CA ASP A 44 -2.10 -6.83 -1.27
C ASP A 44 -1.97 -6.55 0.22
N PHE A 45 -1.06 -5.67 0.64
CA PHE A 45 -0.96 -5.27 2.06
C PHE A 45 -2.23 -4.59 2.54
N LEU A 46 -2.82 -3.69 1.73
CA LEU A 46 -4.06 -3.01 2.08
C LEU A 46 -5.27 -3.95 2.06
N ARG A 47 -5.31 -4.87 1.09
CA ARG A 47 -6.36 -5.91 1.03
C ARG A 47 -6.33 -6.79 2.28
N THR A 48 -5.15 -7.25 2.69
CA THR A 48 -4.99 -8.06 3.90
C THR A 48 -5.27 -7.25 5.16
N TYR A 49 -4.81 -5.99 5.24
CA TYR A 49 -5.10 -5.11 6.36
C TYR A 49 -6.60 -4.93 6.57
N ASN A 50 -7.36 -4.73 5.49
CA ASN A 50 -8.82 -4.58 5.52
C ASN A 50 -9.59 -5.92 5.55
N SER A 51 -8.91 -7.07 5.64
CA SER A 51 -9.56 -8.40 5.66
C SER A 51 -10.18 -8.76 7.01
N VAL A 52 -9.99 -7.91 8.02
CA VAL A 52 -10.49 -8.09 9.39
C VAL A 52 -11.46 -6.98 9.75
N SER A 53 -12.31 -7.25 10.74
CA SER A 53 -13.35 -6.33 11.20
C SER A 53 -12.79 -5.06 11.85
N ASP A 54 -11.67 -5.17 12.57
CA ASP A 54 -10.98 -4.05 13.21
C ASP A 54 -9.46 -4.14 12.99
N PRO A 55 -8.95 -3.63 11.85
CA PRO A 55 -7.53 -3.69 11.52
C PRO A 55 -6.65 -2.96 12.55
N LEU A 56 -7.18 -1.91 13.18
CA LEU A 56 -6.45 -1.12 14.16
C LEU A 56 -6.25 -1.92 15.46
N LEU A 57 -7.24 -2.70 15.87
CA LEU A 57 -7.09 -3.63 16.99
C LEU A 57 -6.03 -4.69 16.69
N TYR A 58 -6.18 -5.44 15.58
CA TYR A 58 -5.36 -6.62 15.30
C TYR A 58 -3.92 -6.27 14.88
N PHE A 59 -3.76 -5.26 14.03
CA PHE A 59 -2.48 -4.93 13.41
C PHE A 59 -1.92 -3.60 13.88
N GLY A 60 -2.80 -2.65 14.24
CA GLY A 60 -2.40 -1.29 14.59
C GLY A 60 -2.13 -0.43 13.35
N TYR A 61 -1.58 0.77 13.56
CA TYR A 61 -1.16 1.61 12.45
C TYR A 61 0.13 1.07 11.78
N PRO A 62 0.33 1.32 10.47
CA PRO A 62 1.61 1.06 9.82
C PRO A 62 2.70 1.91 10.46
N ILE A 63 3.85 1.31 10.75
CA ILE A 63 5.04 2.01 11.27
C ILE A 63 6.15 2.13 10.23
N THR A 64 5.95 1.53 9.05
CA THR A 64 6.79 1.67 7.87
C THR A 64 5.90 1.75 6.62
N ASP A 65 6.43 2.26 5.51
CA ASP A 65 5.96 1.83 4.18
C ASP A 65 6.46 0.38 3.94
N ASP A 66 5.99 -0.30 2.89
CA ASP A 66 6.61 -1.59 2.57
C ASP A 66 8.03 -1.42 2.02
N PHE A 67 8.90 -2.39 2.27
CA PHE A 67 10.28 -2.40 1.80
C PHE A 67 10.79 -3.83 1.65
N MET A 68 11.96 -3.99 1.01
CA MET A 68 12.65 -5.28 0.98
C MET A 68 13.40 -5.50 2.29
N ASP A 69 12.96 -6.48 3.08
CA ASP A 69 13.62 -6.84 4.33
C ASP A 69 15.06 -7.33 4.06
N PRO A 70 16.10 -6.72 4.65
CA PRO A 70 17.48 -7.06 4.36
C PRO A 70 17.90 -8.44 4.87
N ILE A 71 17.12 -9.04 5.79
CA ILE A 71 17.41 -10.34 6.41
C ILE A 71 16.69 -11.45 5.64
N THR A 72 15.40 -11.27 5.37
CA THR A 72 14.58 -12.32 4.73
C THR A 72 14.53 -12.21 3.21
N ASN A 73 14.95 -11.07 2.64
CA ASN A 73 14.81 -10.71 1.23
C ASN A 73 13.37 -10.88 0.70
N GLN A 74 12.39 -10.64 1.57
CA GLN A 74 10.97 -10.58 1.22
C GLN A 74 10.51 -9.13 1.27
N ARG A 75 9.50 -8.81 0.47
CA ARG A 75 8.84 -7.50 0.58
C ARG A 75 7.93 -7.54 1.80
N VAL A 76 8.19 -6.69 2.78
CA VAL A 76 7.48 -6.68 4.07
C VAL A 76 6.94 -5.31 4.39
N GLN A 77 5.93 -5.26 5.26
CA GLN A 77 5.49 -4.04 5.91
C GLN A 77 5.26 -4.28 7.39
N TYR A 78 5.71 -3.34 8.22
CA TYR A 78 5.52 -3.40 9.66
C TYR A 78 4.37 -2.51 10.10
N PHE A 79 3.56 -3.05 10.99
CA PHE A 79 2.52 -2.36 11.74
C PHE A 79 2.88 -2.37 13.22
N GLN A 80 2.15 -1.64 14.05
CA GLN A 80 2.43 -1.63 15.49
C GLN A 80 2.44 -3.04 16.09
N ARG A 81 1.47 -3.90 15.73
CA ARG A 81 1.26 -5.22 16.34
C ARG A 81 1.64 -6.39 15.44
N ALA A 82 1.78 -6.17 14.14
CA ALA A 82 1.99 -7.23 13.16
C ALA A 82 3.08 -6.89 12.14
N ARG A 83 3.60 -7.92 11.48
CA ARG A 83 4.43 -7.82 10.27
C ARG A 83 3.78 -8.64 9.17
N PHE A 84 3.63 -8.03 8.00
CA PHE A 84 3.13 -8.68 6.81
C PHE A 84 4.28 -8.98 5.87
N ASP A 85 4.35 -10.21 5.38
CA ASP A 85 5.38 -10.71 4.48
C ASP A 85 4.71 -11.08 3.14
N LEU A 86 5.16 -10.50 2.03
CA LEU A 86 4.71 -10.91 0.70
C LEU A 86 5.54 -12.11 0.24
N VAL A 87 4.88 -13.26 0.21
CA VAL A 87 5.49 -14.56 -0.10
C VAL A 87 5.00 -15.05 -1.46
N ASP A 88 5.94 -15.49 -2.31
CA ASP A 88 5.62 -16.14 -3.57
C ASP A 88 5.10 -17.57 -3.33
N THR A 89 3.85 -17.83 -3.71
CA THR A 89 3.23 -19.16 -3.64
C THR A 89 2.98 -19.74 -5.04
N SER A 90 2.59 -21.01 -5.11
CA SER A 90 2.19 -21.64 -6.39
C SER A 90 0.96 -21.00 -7.04
N GLN A 91 0.19 -20.22 -6.28
CA GLN A 91 -0.99 -19.47 -6.75
C GLN A 91 -0.68 -17.99 -7.03
N GLY A 92 0.60 -17.58 -6.92
CA GLY A 92 1.06 -16.20 -7.02
C GLY A 92 1.47 -15.60 -5.67
N PRO A 93 1.90 -14.32 -5.66
CA PRO A 93 2.27 -13.62 -4.43
C PRO A 93 1.09 -13.50 -3.47
N GLN A 94 1.31 -13.80 -2.19
CA GLN A 94 0.30 -13.70 -1.13
C GLN A 94 0.90 -13.09 0.13
N ILE A 95 0.12 -12.30 0.85
CA ILE A 95 0.53 -11.78 2.16
C ILE A 95 0.33 -12.86 3.22
N GLN A 96 1.38 -13.11 3.99
CA GLN A 96 1.36 -13.91 5.20
C GLN A 96 1.66 -13.01 6.40
N ILE A 97 1.00 -13.29 7.53
CA ILE A 97 1.25 -12.59 8.79
C ILE A 97 2.35 -13.34 9.52
N ALA A 98 3.42 -12.64 9.92
CA ALA A 98 4.50 -13.25 10.67
C ALA A 98 4.03 -13.66 12.07
N PRO A 99 4.41 -14.85 12.58
CA PRO A 99 4.07 -15.32 13.93
C PRO A 99 4.93 -14.63 14.99
N LEU A 100 4.74 -13.32 15.17
CA LEU A 100 5.60 -12.49 16.01
C LEU A 100 5.59 -12.90 17.49
N GLY A 101 4.52 -13.54 17.97
CA GLY A 101 4.50 -14.08 19.32
C GLY A 101 5.48 -15.23 19.49
N GLN A 102 5.54 -16.17 18.54
CA GLN A 102 6.56 -17.24 18.54
C GLN A 102 7.98 -16.68 18.39
N LEU A 103 8.16 -15.65 17.56
CA LEU A 103 9.47 -15.09 17.27
C LEU A 103 10.03 -14.22 18.42
N LEU A 104 9.17 -13.71 19.30
CA LEU A 104 9.57 -12.81 20.39
C LEU A 104 9.44 -13.43 21.79
N HIS A 105 8.74 -14.54 21.95
CA HIS A 105 8.64 -15.21 23.24
C HIS A 105 10.00 -15.77 23.66
N GLU A 106 10.42 -15.47 24.89
CA GLU A 106 11.63 -15.98 25.52
C GLU A 106 11.23 -16.74 26.79
N SER A 107 11.89 -17.87 27.04
CA SER A 107 11.62 -18.67 28.24
C SER A 107 12.26 -18.06 29.49
N GLY A 108 11.69 -18.37 30.66
CA GLY A 108 12.27 -18.00 31.95
C GLY A 108 11.64 -16.79 32.64
N ALA A 109 10.59 -16.19 32.05
CA ALA A 109 9.79 -15.19 32.74
C ALA A 109 9.10 -15.78 33.99
N PRO A 110 8.97 -15.02 35.09
CA PRO A 110 8.21 -15.46 36.27
C PRO A 110 6.75 -15.73 35.90
N LEU A 111 6.19 -16.83 36.41
CA LEU A 111 4.79 -17.17 36.18
C LEU A 111 3.87 -16.40 37.14
N ALA A 112 2.69 -16.03 36.66
CA ALA A 112 1.66 -15.47 37.50
C ALA A 112 1.09 -16.54 38.45
N ASP A 113 0.82 -16.13 39.69
CA ASP A 113 0.18 -16.97 40.69
C ASP A 113 -1.35 -16.93 40.51
N ILE A 114 -1.83 -17.61 39.46
CA ILE A 114 -3.24 -17.72 39.13
C ILE A 114 -3.63 -19.18 38.83
N PRO A 115 -4.88 -19.59 39.09
CA PRO A 115 -5.39 -20.89 38.66
C PRO A 115 -5.32 -21.05 37.14
N ARG A 116 -4.96 -22.26 36.68
CA ARG A 116 -4.74 -22.59 35.25
C ARG A 116 -5.79 -23.55 34.69
N ASP A 117 -6.72 -23.94 35.54
CA ASP A 117 -7.75 -24.93 35.32
C ASP A 117 -9.06 -24.49 35.98
N GLY A 118 -10.14 -25.19 35.63
CA GLY A 118 -11.48 -24.91 36.12
C GLY A 118 -12.38 -24.19 35.11
N PRO A 119 -13.58 -23.76 35.54
CA PRO A 119 -14.66 -23.35 34.62
C PRO A 119 -14.40 -22.03 33.88
N THR A 120 -13.43 -21.24 34.33
CA THR A 120 -13.03 -19.95 33.71
C THR A 120 -11.78 -20.08 32.84
N CYS A 121 -11.37 -21.31 32.53
CA CYS A 121 -10.20 -21.64 31.72
C CYS A 121 -10.58 -22.55 30.55
N ARG A 122 -9.86 -22.41 29.44
CA ARG A 122 -9.92 -23.33 28.30
C ARG A 122 -8.52 -23.85 28.01
N SER A 123 -8.38 -25.17 27.96
CA SER A 123 -7.13 -25.83 27.55
C SER A 123 -7.07 -25.97 26.04
N PHE A 124 -5.88 -25.79 25.48
CA PHE A 124 -5.61 -25.85 24.05
C PHE A 124 -4.69 -27.03 23.73
N SER A 125 -4.68 -27.46 22.47
CA SER A 125 -3.84 -28.56 21.98
C SER A 125 -2.33 -28.28 22.10
N SER A 126 -1.95 -27.02 22.22
CA SER A 126 -0.57 -26.59 22.53
C SER A 126 -0.11 -26.95 23.94
N GLY A 127 -1.01 -27.41 24.82
CA GLY A 127 -0.70 -27.78 26.20
C GLY A 127 -0.87 -26.63 27.20
N TYR A 128 -1.20 -25.42 26.74
CA TYR A 128 -1.45 -24.25 27.58
C TYR A 128 -2.95 -23.99 27.75
N SER A 129 -3.29 -23.28 28.82
CA SER A 129 -4.65 -22.82 29.08
C SER A 129 -4.75 -21.29 28.97
N VAL A 130 -5.88 -20.80 28.49
CA VAL A 130 -6.24 -19.38 28.50
C VAL A 130 -7.37 -19.21 29.51
N CYS A 131 -7.21 -18.28 30.46
CA CYS A 131 -8.11 -18.12 31.60
C CYS A 131 -8.63 -16.69 31.75
N TYR A 132 -9.74 -16.54 32.48
CA TYR A 132 -10.27 -15.28 32.97
C TYR A 132 -10.45 -14.21 31.86
N ALA A 133 -9.92 -13.00 32.09
CA ALA A 133 -10.05 -11.87 31.17
C ALA A 133 -9.37 -12.13 29.82
N PHE A 134 -8.28 -12.91 29.78
CA PHE A 134 -7.65 -13.29 28.52
C PHE A 134 -8.53 -14.23 27.72
N LEU A 135 -9.22 -15.18 28.36
CA LEU A 135 -10.15 -16.06 27.65
C LEU A 135 -11.35 -15.27 27.10
N GLN A 136 -11.89 -14.35 27.89
CA GLN A 136 -12.99 -13.48 27.44
C GLN A 136 -12.57 -12.63 26.24
N PHE A 137 -11.36 -12.06 26.27
CA PHE A 137 -10.83 -11.29 25.15
C PHE A 137 -10.58 -12.18 23.92
N TYR A 138 -9.97 -13.35 24.11
CA TYR A 138 -9.72 -14.31 23.05
C TYR A 138 -11.02 -14.70 22.32
N ASP A 139 -12.08 -15.02 23.06
CA ASP A 139 -13.37 -15.39 22.49
C ASP A 139 -14.07 -14.22 21.80
N ALA A 140 -13.97 -13.02 22.36
CA ALA A 140 -14.62 -11.82 21.83
C ALA A 140 -14.02 -11.35 20.48
N TYR A 141 -12.74 -11.67 20.22
CA TYR A 141 -12.00 -11.17 19.06
C TYR A 141 -11.45 -12.28 18.16
N GLU A 142 -12.24 -13.36 17.99
CA GLU A 142 -11.94 -14.46 17.05
C GLU A 142 -10.53 -15.06 17.25
N GLY A 143 -10.13 -15.27 18.51
CA GLY A 143 -8.73 -15.51 18.87
C GLY A 143 -8.06 -16.70 18.17
N GLU A 144 -8.80 -17.76 17.85
CA GLU A 144 -8.27 -18.90 17.09
C GLU A 144 -7.77 -18.49 15.71
N ALA A 145 -8.54 -17.65 15.01
CA ALA A 145 -8.19 -17.18 13.67
C ALA A 145 -7.20 -16.00 13.69
N ARG A 146 -7.13 -15.23 14.78
CA ARG A 146 -6.41 -13.94 14.81
C ARG A 146 -5.16 -13.95 15.67
N PHE A 147 -5.18 -14.63 16.80
CA PHE A 147 -4.06 -14.70 17.74
C PHE A 147 -3.32 -16.04 17.65
N GLY A 148 -4.03 -17.10 17.22
CA GLY A 148 -3.53 -18.47 17.15
C GLY A 148 -3.60 -19.18 18.51
N ASN A 149 -2.83 -20.25 18.66
CA ASN A 149 -2.78 -21.00 19.91
C ASN A 149 -1.99 -20.24 20.97
N PRO A 150 -2.32 -20.42 22.27
CA PRO A 150 -1.44 -19.98 23.34
C PRO A 150 -0.13 -20.76 23.27
N ILE A 151 1.00 -20.08 23.44
CA ILE A 151 2.35 -20.66 23.42
C ILE A 151 3.08 -20.53 24.76
N SER A 152 2.40 -19.97 25.76
CA SER A 152 2.94 -19.74 27.10
C SER A 152 1.83 -19.84 28.16
N GLU A 153 2.26 -20.05 29.40
CA GLU A 153 1.44 -19.77 30.58
C GLU A 153 1.31 -18.24 30.78
N VAL A 154 0.48 -17.81 31.75
CA VAL A 154 0.47 -16.40 32.13
C VAL A 154 1.76 -16.05 32.89
N GLU A 155 2.50 -15.10 32.35
CA GLU A 155 3.77 -14.59 32.85
C GLU A 155 3.59 -13.21 33.50
N VAL A 156 4.54 -12.82 34.34
CA VAL A 156 4.62 -11.49 34.93
C VAL A 156 5.82 -10.76 34.33
N ILE A 157 5.56 -9.77 33.48
CA ILE A 157 6.58 -8.95 32.81
C ILE A 157 6.30 -7.49 33.14
N ASP A 158 7.31 -6.78 33.65
CA ASP A 158 7.21 -5.36 34.05
C ASP A 158 5.99 -5.05 34.93
N GLY A 159 5.63 -5.98 35.82
CA GLY A 159 4.49 -5.85 36.74
C GLY A 159 3.11 -6.11 36.12
N HIS A 160 3.05 -6.49 34.84
CA HIS A 160 1.82 -6.81 34.13
C HIS A 160 1.69 -8.32 33.93
N TYR A 161 0.45 -8.81 33.94
CA TYR A 161 0.19 -10.18 33.50
C TYR A 161 0.16 -10.21 31.98
N VAL A 162 0.87 -11.18 31.42
CA VAL A 162 1.11 -11.28 29.98
C VAL A 162 0.93 -12.73 29.56
N GLN A 163 0.36 -12.95 28.38
CA GLN A 163 0.35 -14.28 27.76
C GLN A 163 0.64 -14.16 26.27
N TYR A 164 1.55 -15.00 25.79
CA TYR A 164 1.90 -15.11 24.38
C TYR A 164 1.04 -16.15 23.66
N PHE A 165 0.72 -15.82 22.42
CA PHE A 165 0.06 -16.63 21.41
C PHE A 165 0.93 -16.68 20.16
N ASP A 166 0.54 -17.45 19.14
CA ASP A 166 1.34 -17.58 17.91
C ASP A 166 1.64 -16.21 17.24
N PHE A 167 0.62 -15.36 17.11
CA PHE A 167 0.69 -14.09 16.38
C PHE A 167 0.60 -12.85 17.27
N ALA A 168 0.29 -13.03 18.56
CA ALA A 168 -0.03 -11.92 19.45
C ALA A 168 0.50 -12.13 20.87
N ARG A 169 0.53 -11.04 21.63
CA ARG A 169 0.77 -11.05 23.07
C ARG A 169 -0.30 -10.19 23.74
N MET A 170 -0.99 -10.76 24.70
CA MET A 170 -2.00 -10.07 25.49
C MET A 170 -1.39 -9.57 26.79
N GLU A 171 -1.76 -8.36 27.19
CA GLU A 171 -1.35 -7.76 28.45
C GLU A 171 -2.58 -7.33 29.25
N TRP A 172 -2.55 -7.56 30.56
CA TRP A 172 -3.60 -7.10 31.45
C TRP A 172 -3.17 -5.83 32.20
N TRP A 173 -3.98 -4.78 32.07
CA TRP A 173 -3.78 -3.45 32.61
C TRP A 173 -4.87 -3.11 33.62
N PRO A 174 -4.60 -3.16 34.94
CA PRO A 174 -5.60 -2.94 35.99
C PRO A 174 -6.24 -1.55 35.94
N ASP A 175 -5.43 -0.56 35.57
CA ASP A 175 -5.80 0.87 35.60
C ASP A 175 -6.72 1.26 34.43
N ARG A 176 -6.92 0.37 33.46
CA ARG A 176 -7.87 0.61 32.37
C ARG A 176 -9.32 0.37 32.82
N PRO A 177 -10.29 1.04 32.17
CA PRO A 177 -11.71 0.81 32.43
C PRO A 177 -12.09 -0.67 32.31
N THR A 178 -13.08 -1.09 33.10
CA THR A 178 -13.65 -2.45 33.01
C THR A 178 -14.03 -2.77 31.57
N GLY A 179 -13.63 -3.95 31.09
CA GLY A 179 -13.84 -4.37 29.70
C GLY A 179 -12.72 -3.93 28.73
N GLN A 180 -11.82 -3.03 29.12
CA GLN A 180 -10.69 -2.57 28.29
C GLN A 180 -9.32 -2.90 28.92
N ARG A 181 -9.30 -3.79 29.91
CA ARG A 181 -8.10 -4.15 30.66
C ARG A 181 -7.17 -5.07 29.90
N VAL A 182 -7.66 -5.82 28.92
CA VAL A 182 -6.81 -6.64 28.07
C VAL A 182 -6.49 -5.86 26.80
N VAL A 183 -5.21 -5.78 26.47
CA VAL A 183 -4.73 -5.11 25.26
C VAL A 183 -3.73 -6.00 24.54
N LEU A 184 -3.55 -5.74 23.25
CA LEU A 184 -2.52 -6.39 22.44
C LEU A 184 -1.25 -5.54 22.43
N THR A 185 -0.14 -6.20 22.72
CA THR A 185 1.20 -5.62 22.62
C THR A 185 1.53 -5.21 21.19
N ASP A 186 2.28 -4.12 21.05
CA ASP A 186 2.89 -3.67 19.80
C ASP A 186 4.10 -4.55 19.40
N LEU A 187 3.85 -5.84 19.15
CA LEU A 187 4.90 -6.82 18.78
C LEU A 187 5.62 -6.48 17.47
N GLY A 188 4.93 -5.87 16.51
CA GLY A 188 5.55 -5.41 15.26
C GLY A 188 6.63 -4.37 15.50
N ARG A 189 6.35 -3.39 16.39
CA ARG A 189 7.35 -2.40 16.83
C ARG A 189 8.51 -3.06 17.57
N ILE A 190 8.24 -3.96 18.51
CA ILE A 190 9.28 -4.65 19.29
C ILE A 190 10.20 -5.47 18.39
N TYR A 191 9.63 -6.23 17.45
CA TYR A 191 10.43 -7.02 16.50
C TYR A 191 11.28 -6.13 15.61
N PHE A 192 10.69 -5.05 15.07
CA PHE A 192 11.40 -4.10 14.21
C PHE A 192 12.62 -3.54 14.92
N ASP A 193 12.46 -3.06 16.16
CA ASP A 193 13.56 -2.48 16.95
C ASP A 193 14.66 -3.50 17.27
N LYS A 194 14.28 -4.75 17.55
CA LYS A 194 15.22 -5.81 17.95
C LYS A 194 15.99 -6.39 16.77
N VAL A 195 15.34 -6.54 15.61
CA VAL A 195 15.86 -7.35 14.49
C VAL A 195 16.26 -6.50 13.29
N VAL A 196 15.43 -5.53 12.88
CA VAL A 196 15.73 -4.66 11.72
C VAL A 196 16.58 -3.47 12.15
N ALA A 197 16.22 -2.84 13.27
CA ALA A 197 16.95 -1.76 13.93
C ALA A 197 17.37 -0.58 13.02
N ASN A 198 16.58 -0.28 11.98
CA ASN A 198 16.86 0.80 11.05
C ASN A 198 15.83 1.95 11.19
N PRO A 199 16.17 3.05 11.90
CA PRO A 199 15.22 4.14 12.14
C PRO A 199 14.84 4.91 10.86
N GLU A 200 15.59 4.78 9.78
CA GLU A 200 15.25 5.44 8.51
C GLU A 200 13.94 4.93 7.91
N LEU A 201 13.62 3.65 8.12
CA LEU A 201 12.38 3.04 7.62
C LEU A 201 11.15 3.46 8.44
N LEU A 202 11.37 3.97 9.66
CA LEU A 202 10.33 4.53 10.53
C LEU A 202 10.04 6.00 10.21
N LYS A 203 10.85 6.64 9.36
CA LYS A 203 10.57 8.01 8.94
C LYS A 203 9.28 8.00 8.15
N SER A 204 8.34 8.84 8.56
CA SER A 204 7.11 9.07 7.82
C SER A 204 7.44 9.34 6.36
N SER A 205 6.66 8.76 5.46
CA SER A 205 6.64 9.01 4.04
C SER A 205 5.40 9.88 3.76
N PRO A 206 5.38 11.14 4.28
CA PRO A 206 4.23 11.99 4.08
C PRO A 206 4.03 12.10 2.57
N PRO A 207 2.78 11.99 2.08
CA PRO A 207 2.47 12.38 0.74
C PRO A 207 3.12 13.73 0.50
N ALA A 208 3.64 13.96 -0.70
CA ALA A 208 3.98 15.32 -1.10
C ALA A 208 2.82 16.28 -0.75
N ASN A 209 1.57 15.80 -0.75
CA ASN A 209 0.36 16.54 -0.39
C ASN A 209 -0.53 15.78 0.61
N ILE A 210 -0.47 16.13 1.91
CA ILE A 210 -1.47 15.66 2.88
C ILE A 210 -2.87 16.09 2.40
N ALA A 211 -3.81 15.12 2.40
CA ALA A 211 -5.24 15.22 2.13
C ALA A 211 -5.69 15.42 0.66
N GLY A 212 -6.14 14.34 0.03
CA GLY A 212 -7.22 14.35 -0.97
C GLY A 212 -7.01 15.22 -2.21
N LYS A 213 -5.77 15.65 -2.47
CA LYS A 213 -5.43 16.46 -3.61
C LYS A 213 -4.61 15.60 -4.54
N LEU A 214 -5.17 15.41 -5.74
CA LEU A 214 -4.47 14.94 -6.93
C LEU A 214 -2.98 15.37 -6.85
N VAL A 215 -2.07 14.41 -7.04
CA VAL A 215 -0.64 14.63 -7.31
C VAL A 215 -0.49 15.77 -8.34
N ASN A 216 -1.48 15.91 -9.24
CA ASN A 216 -1.55 16.92 -10.29
C ASN A 216 -0.21 16.96 -11.02
N PRO A 217 0.20 15.82 -11.61
CA PRO A 217 1.50 15.73 -12.24
C PRO A 217 1.62 16.79 -13.33
N VAL A 218 2.79 17.43 -13.36
CA VAL A 218 3.21 18.38 -14.38
C VAL A 218 4.37 17.75 -15.12
N VAL A 219 4.19 17.56 -16.42
CA VAL A 219 5.21 16.97 -17.29
C VAL A 219 5.84 18.07 -18.13
N ARG A 220 7.17 18.14 -18.11
CA ARG A 220 7.95 18.96 -19.04
C ARG A 220 8.83 18.07 -19.89
N VAL A 221 8.82 18.32 -21.18
CA VAL A 221 9.57 17.51 -22.16
C VAL A 221 10.58 18.41 -22.85
N PHE A 222 11.82 17.94 -22.94
CA PHE A 222 12.91 18.68 -23.55
C PHE A 222 13.65 17.80 -24.55
N ALA A 223 13.80 18.26 -25.78
CA ALA A 223 14.76 17.71 -26.71
C ALA A 223 16.12 18.38 -26.48
N LEU A 224 17.19 17.59 -26.37
CA LEU A 224 18.55 18.09 -26.12
C LEU A 224 18.99 19.07 -27.22
N LYS A 225 18.67 18.75 -28.48
CA LYS A 225 18.98 19.59 -29.64
C LYS A 225 17.70 20.05 -30.32
N SER A 226 17.41 21.36 -30.31
CA SER A 226 16.23 21.90 -31.02
C SER A 226 16.40 21.93 -32.54
N LEU A 227 17.64 22.04 -33.02
CA LEU A 227 18.05 21.89 -34.42
C LEU A 227 19.06 20.75 -34.51
N ILE A 228 18.81 19.77 -35.37
CA ILE A 228 19.60 18.55 -35.44
C ILE A 228 19.76 18.08 -36.89
N GLY A 229 20.86 17.39 -37.20
CA GLY A 229 21.08 16.79 -38.51
C GLY A 229 20.24 15.53 -38.73
N SER A 230 20.04 15.17 -40.00
CA SER A 230 19.53 13.85 -40.36
C SER A 230 20.57 12.77 -39.98
N GLY A 231 20.14 11.74 -39.25
CA GLY A 231 20.96 10.63 -38.79
C GLY A 231 21.63 10.85 -37.42
N ASP A 232 21.65 12.09 -36.93
CA ASP A 232 22.24 12.43 -35.63
C ASP A 232 21.50 11.76 -34.47
N GLN A 233 22.23 11.58 -33.36
CA GLN A 233 21.65 11.16 -32.08
C GLN A 233 20.97 12.34 -31.37
N GLN A 234 19.71 12.12 -31.01
CA GLN A 234 18.88 12.99 -30.17
C GLN A 234 18.67 12.34 -28.80
N THR A 235 18.51 13.18 -27.78
CA THR A 235 18.04 12.75 -26.45
C THR A 235 16.82 13.56 -26.07
N VAL A 236 15.82 12.88 -25.53
CA VAL A 236 14.63 13.53 -24.96
C VAL A 236 14.61 13.26 -23.47
N PHE A 237 14.38 14.31 -22.70
CA PHE A 237 14.18 14.28 -21.26
C PHE A 237 12.71 14.52 -20.95
N VAL A 238 12.17 13.69 -20.06
CA VAL A 238 10.84 13.82 -19.48
C VAL A 238 11.04 14.09 -18.00
N ILE A 239 10.58 15.27 -17.55
CA ILE A 239 10.65 15.69 -16.16
C ILE A 239 9.24 15.66 -15.60
N ALA A 240 9.03 14.81 -14.59
CA ALA A 240 7.79 14.65 -13.84
C ALA A 240 7.91 15.36 -12.50
N GLN A 241 7.04 16.33 -12.26
CA GLN A 241 6.96 17.05 -10.99
C GLN A 241 5.51 17.17 -10.53
N ASP A 242 5.29 17.43 -9.26
CA ASP A 242 3.97 17.87 -8.80
C ASP A 242 3.72 19.36 -9.09
N GLN A 243 2.52 19.84 -8.74
CA GLN A 243 2.15 21.26 -8.85
C GLN A 243 3.04 22.24 -8.05
N PHE A 244 3.89 21.73 -7.15
CA PHE A 244 4.82 22.49 -6.31
C PHE A 244 6.28 22.35 -6.77
N LEU A 245 6.52 21.78 -7.97
CA LEU A 245 7.84 21.54 -8.55
C LEU A 245 8.69 20.50 -7.80
N ARG A 246 8.08 19.64 -6.99
CA ARG A 246 8.80 18.53 -6.35
C ARG A 246 8.91 17.34 -7.31
N PRO A 247 10.04 16.63 -7.32
CA PRO A 247 10.25 15.50 -8.22
C PRO A 247 9.28 14.36 -7.92
N LEU A 248 8.80 13.71 -8.98
CA LEU A 248 7.97 12.52 -8.88
C LEU A 248 8.79 11.31 -9.33
N GLU A 249 9.29 10.53 -8.36
CA GLU A 249 10.01 9.29 -8.59
C GLU A 249 9.05 8.13 -8.93
N ASN A 250 9.53 7.15 -9.70
CA ASN A 250 8.81 5.94 -10.11
C ASN A 250 7.53 6.20 -10.93
N ALA A 251 7.45 7.33 -11.64
CA ALA A 251 6.40 7.57 -12.62
C ALA A 251 6.68 6.74 -13.87
N GLN A 252 5.68 6.01 -14.35
CA GLN A 252 5.77 5.29 -15.62
C GLN A 252 5.75 6.28 -16.77
N VAL A 253 6.64 6.13 -17.75
CA VAL A 253 6.79 7.10 -18.85
C VAL A 253 6.65 6.43 -20.22
N GLY A 254 5.75 6.97 -21.04
CA GLY A 254 5.62 6.67 -22.46
C GLY A 254 5.91 7.92 -23.30
N VAL A 255 6.62 7.75 -24.42
CA VAL A 255 6.89 8.84 -25.37
C VAL A 255 6.46 8.44 -26.76
N THR A 256 5.69 9.30 -27.42
CA THR A 256 5.30 9.16 -28.82
C THR A 256 6.02 10.23 -29.66
N LEU A 257 6.78 9.79 -30.65
CA LEU A 257 7.32 10.64 -31.71
C LEU A 257 6.32 10.72 -32.86
N HIS A 258 6.04 11.94 -33.34
CA HIS A 258 5.17 12.20 -34.48
C HIS A 258 6.02 12.75 -35.62
N PHE A 259 6.14 11.97 -36.69
CA PHE A 259 6.97 12.30 -37.85
C PHE A 259 6.20 13.09 -38.92
N PRO A 260 6.91 13.81 -39.81
CA PRO A 260 6.29 14.65 -40.85
C PRO A 260 5.40 13.89 -41.85
N ASN A 261 5.70 12.62 -42.08
CA ASN A 261 4.94 11.69 -42.93
C ASN A 261 3.67 11.14 -42.26
N LYS A 262 3.30 11.66 -41.08
CA LYS A 262 2.19 11.20 -40.23
C LYS A 262 2.38 9.83 -39.58
N THR A 263 3.56 9.20 -39.68
CA THR A 263 3.86 8.01 -38.88
C THR A 263 4.15 8.41 -37.44
N LYS A 264 3.94 7.46 -36.53
CA LYS A 264 4.23 7.63 -35.10
C LYS A 264 5.07 6.47 -34.61
N GLU A 265 5.97 6.73 -33.68
CA GLU A 265 6.73 5.70 -32.97
C GLU A 265 6.56 5.91 -31.47
N PHE A 266 6.27 4.82 -30.76
CA PHE A 266 6.08 4.83 -29.31
C PHE A 266 7.26 4.15 -28.62
N TYR A 267 7.75 4.78 -27.57
CA TYR A 267 8.81 4.29 -26.71
C TYR A 267 8.30 4.24 -25.28
N ARG A 268 8.46 3.08 -24.63
CA ARG A 268 8.34 2.97 -23.19
C ARG A 268 9.71 3.21 -22.57
N LEU A 269 9.80 4.21 -21.70
CA LEU A 269 11.04 4.58 -21.05
C LEU A 269 11.16 3.86 -19.69
N THR A 270 12.33 3.97 -19.06
CA THR A 270 12.47 3.68 -17.64
C THR A 270 11.59 4.63 -16.82
N GLU A 271 11.18 4.18 -15.64
CA GLU A 271 10.47 5.03 -14.70
C GLU A 271 11.36 6.22 -14.29
N THR A 272 10.75 7.30 -13.81
CA THR A 272 11.49 8.47 -13.37
C THR A 272 12.34 8.17 -12.14
N ASN A 273 13.57 8.68 -12.11
CA ASN A 273 14.48 8.53 -10.97
C ASN A 273 14.10 9.44 -9.78
N GLU A 274 14.91 9.45 -8.72
CA GLU A 274 14.76 10.31 -7.53
C GLU A 274 14.63 11.82 -7.83
N PHE A 275 15.12 12.27 -8.99
CA PHE A 275 15.01 13.66 -9.45
C PHE A 275 13.76 13.91 -10.32
N GLY A 276 12.90 12.91 -10.49
CA GLY A 276 11.72 12.98 -11.34
C GLY A 276 12.05 12.95 -12.83
N ILE A 277 13.21 12.43 -13.23
CA ILE A 277 13.69 12.47 -14.62
C ILE A 277 13.70 11.08 -15.23
N SER A 278 13.16 10.98 -16.44
CA SER A 278 13.36 9.86 -17.35
C SER A 278 13.87 10.38 -18.69
N GLN A 279 14.69 9.60 -19.39
CA GLN A 279 15.30 10.02 -20.65
C GLN A 279 15.47 8.86 -21.63
N PHE A 280 15.51 9.15 -22.91
CA PHE A 280 15.92 8.19 -23.93
C PHE A 280 16.67 8.88 -25.07
N ALA A 281 17.56 8.11 -25.69
CA ALA A 281 18.30 8.51 -26.88
C ALA A 281 17.84 7.70 -28.09
N PHE A 282 17.78 8.35 -29.25
CA PHE A 282 17.43 7.71 -30.52
C PHE A 282 18.11 8.44 -31.70
N SER A 283 18.25 7.76 -32.84
CA SER A 283 18.72 8.39 -34.08
C SER A 283 17.55 8.99 -34.84
N THR A 284 17.72 10.19 -35.39
CA THR A 284 16.71 10.82 -36.25
C THR A 284 16.53 10.12 -37.59
N GLY A 285 17.45 9.22 -37.99
CA GLY A 285 17.37 8.52 -39.27
C GLY A 285 17.40 9.46 -40.49
N ASN A 286 16.88 9.01 -41.63
CA ASN A 286 16.87 9.78 -42.88
C ASN A 286 15.59 10.62 -43.02
N LEU A 287 15.43 11.61 -42.15
CA LEU A 287 14.29 12.53 -42.20
C LEU A 287 14.56 13.69 -43.16
N PRO A 288 13.54 14.19 -43.89
CA PRO A 288 13.72 15.34 -44.78
C PRO A 288 14.20 16.58 -44.03
N ILE A 289 15.14 17.31 -44.63
CA ILE A 289 15.61 18.58 -44.10
C ILE A 289 14.45 19.58 -44.02
N ARG A 290 14.48 20.45 -43.02
CA ARG A 290 13.46 21.44 -42.64
C ARG A 290 12.20 20.85 -42.01
N SER A 291 12.14 19.54 -41.83
CA SER A 291 11.01 18.87 -41.20
C SER A 291 11.03 18.96 -39.68
N VAL A 292 9.85 18.86 -39.05
CA VAL A 292 9.66 18.98 -37.60
C VAL A 292 9.15 17.64 -37.07
N VAL A 293 9.78 17.18 -35.98
CA VAL A 293 9.31 16.02 -35.21
C VAL A 293 8.70 16.55 -33.93
N ASN A 294 7.43 16.20 -33.68
CA ASN A 294 6.77 16.51 -32.41
C ASN A 294 6.94 15.34 -31.46
N VAL A 295 7.16 15.65 -30.20
CA VAL A 295 7.38 14.67 -29.14
C VAL A 295 6.28 14.89 -28.10
N GLU A 296 5.54 13.85 -27.79
CA GLU A 296 4.54 13.83 -26.74
C GLU A 296 4.97 12.79 -25.70
N ALA A 297 5.12 13.21 -24.45
CA ALA A 297 5.35 12.31 -23.34
C ALA A 297 4.09 12.23 -22.47
N GLU A 298 3.76 11.03 -22.02
CA GLU A 298 2.70 10.76 -21.07
C GLU A 298 3.33 10.06 -19.88
N ILE A 299 2.90 10.45 -18.67
CA ILE A 299 3.27 9.75 -17.45
C ILE A 299 2.05 9.21 -16.75
N ASN A 300 2.23 8.11 -16.02
CA ASN A 300 1.29 7.62 -15.04
C ASN A 300 2.01 7.45 -13.70
N ILE A 301 1.47 8.07 -12.65
CA ILE A 301 1.92 7.86 -11.28
C ILE A 301 0.71 7.67 -10.39
N ARG A 302 0.63 6.51 -9.73
CA ARG A 302 -0.42 6.19 -8.75
C ARG A 302 -1.85 6.40 -9.30
N GLY A 303 -2.06 6.15 -10.60
CA GLY A 303 -3.36 6.30 -11.27
C GLY A 303 -3.66 7.70 -11.82
N GLU A 304 -2.78 8.67 -11.63
CA GLU A 304 -2.88 10.01 -12.22
C GLU A 304 -2.03 10.13 -13.47
N PHE A 305 -2.59 10.81 -14.48
CA PHE A 305 -1.97 10.99 -15.79
C PHE A 305 -1.65 12.45 -16.03
N ALA A 306 -0.52 12.70 -16.67
CA ALA A 306 -0.20 13.98 -17.27
C ALA A 306 0.60 13.79 -18.53
N SER A 307 0.54 14.79 -19.41
CA SER A 307 1.30 14.80 -20.64
C SER A 307 2.02 16.12 -20.83
N GLY A 308 3.12 16.06 -21.56
CA GLY A 308 3.92 17.21 -21.95
C GLY A 308 4.36 17.04 -23.40
N ARG A 309 4.65 18.16 -24.05
CA ARG A 309 5.04 18.15 -25.47
C ARG A 309 6.27 19.01 -25.70
N THR A 310 7.06 18.61 -26.69
CA THR A 310 8.15 19.41 -27.25
C THR A 310 8.30 19.11 -28.74
N TRP A 311 9.23 19.77 -29.39
CA TRP A 311 9.53 19.55 -30.79
C TRP A 311 11.01 19.81 -31.07
N PHE A 312 11.50 19.24 -32.16
CA PHE A 312 12.79 19.60 -32.73
C PHE A 312 12.71 19.57 -34.25
N ARG A 313 13.66 20.21 -34.92
CA ARG A 313 13.68 20.37 -36.37
C ARG A 313 14.94 19.78 -36.99
N ILE A 314 14.77 19.06 -38.09
CA ILE A 314 15.86 18.61 -38.95
C ILE A 314 16.36 19.81 -39.75
N TRP A 315 17.62 20.20 -39.59
CA TRP A 315 18.16 21.42 -40.20
C TRP A 315 19.21 21.18 -41.29
N TRP A 316 19.98 20.07 -41.24
CA TRP A 316 20.94 19.66 -42.27
C TRP A 316 20.98 18.14 -42.43
#